data_AF-A0A2N2J6D1-F1
#
_entry.id   AF-A0A2N2J6D1-F1
#
_cell.length_a   1.000
_cell.length_b   1.000
_cell.length_c   1.000
_cell.angle_alpha   90.00
_cell.angle_beta   90.00
_cell.angle_gamma   90.00
#
_symmetry.space_group_name_H-M   'P 1'
#
loop_
_entity.id
_entity.type
_entity.pdbx_description
1 polymer ?
#
loop_
_entity_poly.entity_id
_entity_poly.type
_entity_poly.pdbx_seq_one_letter_code
_entity_poly.pdbx_strand_id
1 'polypeptide(L)'
;MKKILSACVILLMWVSIAAAATIGDAVEVSVITDNGYTLPFYPAKIRHDLKKVYAEAFKGDHYRIVVRNKLNRRVGVVIAVDGRNIISGEKSWLKNTERMYIIDAYSTNEYSGWRTGQDKINRFYFTDVPDSYAAAFGDQSAMGVIAVVAYPEIQRYEPPRDYSCLNQGMSRKEQSRDKAAAPSVQGRAEALESAGTGYGREEYSPSYRVQFDPENRAVESILIKYEWHKTLCRMNIINCAKTFEHSCNRIWGNDGYAPPPPCRR
;
A
#
# COMPACT_ATOMS: atom_id res chain seq x y z
N MET A 1 5.99 -47.95 46.11
CA MET A 1 4.99 -46.86 46.00
C MET A 1 5.73 -45.55 45.68
N LYS A 2 5.06 -44.66 44.92
CA LYS A 2 5.46 -43.30 44.49
C LYS A 2 6.18 -43.20 43.14
N LYS A 3 5.33 -43.08 42.10
CA LYS A 3 5.62 -42.57 40.76
C LYS A 3 5.95 -41.08 40.87
N ILE A 4 7.04 -40.63 40.28
CA ILE A 4 7.27 -39.20 40.02
C ILE A 4 6.90 -38.97 38.55
N LEU A 5 5.70 -38.44 38.33
CA LEU A 5 5.28 -37.92 37.03
C LEU A 5 6.05 -36.63 36.76
N SER A 6 6.90 -36.66 35.73
CA SER A 6 7.54 -35.47 35.18
C SER A 6 6.51 -34.71 34.34
N ALA A 7 6.11 -33.53 34.81
CA ALA A 7 5.17 -32.65 34.11
C ALA A 7 5.92 -31.85 33.04
N CYS A 8 5.68 -32.19 31.76
CA CYS A 8 6.11 -31.37 30.63
C CYS A 8 5.29 -30.07 30.59
N VAL A 9 5.88 -28.96 31.03
CA VAL A 9 5.35 -27.61 30.81
C VAL A 9 5.63 -27.24 29.35
N ILE A 10 4.63 -27.33 28.50
CA ILE A 10 4.67 -26.79 27.13
C ILE A 10 4.48 -25.27 27.24
N LEU A 11 5.58 -24.54 27.16
CA LEU A 11 5.59 -23.08 27.12
C LEU A 11 5.10 -22.64 25.72
N LEU A 12 3.80 -22.33 25.59
CA LEU A 12 3.23 -21.71 24.40
C LEU A 12 3.79 -20.27 24.29
N MET A 13 4.91 -20.09 23.59
CA MET A 13 5.40 -18.77 23.23
C MET A 13 4.37 -18.07 22.35
N TRP A 14 3.72 -17.04 22.88
CA TRP A 14 2.92 -16.11 22.09
C TRP A 14 3.84 -15.37 21.12
N VAL A 15 3.87 -15.82 19.87
CA VAL A 15 4.49 -15.06 18.77
C VAL A 15 3.62 -13.84 18.52
N SER A 16 3.98 -12.73 19.17
CA SER A 16 3.43 -11.42 18.82
C SER A 16 3.92 -11.09 17.41
N ILE A 17 3.02 -11.08 16.44
CA ILE A 17 3.33 -10.61 15.08
C ILE A 17 3.60 -9.10 15.23
N ALA A 18 4.88 -8.73 15.29
CA ALA A 18 5.29 -7.35 15.40
C ALA A 18 4.87 -6.59 14.14
N ALA A 19 4.20 -5.45 14.32
CA ALA A 19 3.92 -4.53 13.23
C ALA A 19 5.22 -3.84 12.79
N ALA A 20 5.43 -3.73 11.48
CA ALA A 20 6.56 -3.00 10.92
C ALA A 20 6.11 -1.59 10.47
N ALA A 21 6.95 -0.57 10.64
CA ALA A 21 6.67 0.78 10.15
C ALA A 21 6.99 0.95 8.65
N THR A 22 7.82 0.06 8.10
CA THR A 22 8.23 0.03 6.70
C THR A 22 8.27 -1.42 6.21
N ILE A 23 8.26 -1.62 4.89
CA ILE A 23 8.42 -2.95 4.29
C ILE A 23 9.21 -2.87 2.99
N GLY A 24 10.11 -3.84 2.77
CA GLY A 24 10.78 -4.08 1.48
C GLY A 24 12.31 -4.13 1.52
N ASP A 25 12.87 -4.81 0.53
CA ASP A 25 14.29 -5.17 0.43
C ASP A 25 15.01 -4.26 -0.57
N ALA A 26 14.52 -4.18 -1.81
CA ALA A 26 15.07 -3.40 -2.91
C ALA A 26 14.50 -1.98 -2.95
N VAL A 27 13.21 -1.85 -2.64
CA VAL A 27 12.55 -0.58 -2.34
C VAL A 27 11.87 -0.69 -0.98
N GLU A 28 12.06 0.29 -0.12
CA GLU A 28 11.37 0.38 1.16
C GLU A 28 10.16 1.29 1.02
N VAL A 29 8.99 0.80 1.47
CA VAL A 29 7.72 1.53 1.40
C VAL A 29 7.19 1.78 2.79
N SER A 30 6.62 2.97 3.00
CA SER A 30 5.77 3.30 4.14
C SER A 30 4.59 4.16 3.69
N VAL A 31 3.53 4.17 4.50
CA VAL A 31 2.38 5.06 4.28
C VAL A 31 2.29 5.96 5.51
N ILE A 32 2.25 7.26 5.30
CA ILE A 32 2.26 8.26 6.36
C ILE A 32 1.07 9.18 6.17
N THR A 33 0.31 9.43 7.23
CA THR A 33 -0.80 10.40 7.25
C THR A 33 -0.28 11.82 7.50
N ASP A 34 -1.08 12.82 7.16
CA ASP A 34 -0.69 14.24 7.31
C ASP A 34 -0.41 14.67 8.76
N ASN A 35 -0.96 13.95 9.75
CA ASN A 35 -0.64 14.13 11.17
C ASN A 35 0.73 13.53 11.58
N GLY A 36 1.48 12.95 10.64
CA GLY A 36 2.79 12.34 10.89
C GLY A 36 2.75 10.89 11.38
N TYR A 37 1.57 10.28 11.47
CA TYR A 37 1.44 8.88 11.85
C TYR A 37 1.81 7.94 10.71
N THR A 38 2.79 7.06 10.93
CA THR A 38 3.15 6.01 9.99
C THR A 38 2.26 4.79 10.23
N LEU A 39 1.56 4.33 9.19
CA LEU A 39 0.67 3.19 9.31
C LEU A 39 1.47 1.92 9.66
N PRO A 40 1.09 1.18 10.72
CA PRO A 40 1.68 -0.11 11.04
C PRO A 40 1.31 -1.14 9.97
N PHE A 41 2.29 -1.94 9.56
CA PHE A 41 2.12 -3.04 8.62
C PHE A 41 2.11 -4.38 9.33
N TYR A 42 1.04 -5.15 9.10
CA TYR A 42 0.83 -6.49 9.62
C TYR A 42 1.12 -7.52 8.51
N PRO A 43 2.20 -8.31 8.59
CA PRO A 43 2.57 -9.25 7.55
C PRO A 43 1.50 -10.31 7.27
N ALA A 44 1.15 -10.47 6.00
CA ALA A 44 0.25 -11.52 5.52
C ALA A 44 0.99 -12.64 4.78
N LYS A 45 1.90 -12.24 3.87
CA LYS A 45 2.73 -13.17 3.08
C LYS A 45 4.00 -12.46 2.64
N ILE A 46 5.15 -12.98 3.04
CA ILE A 46 6.45 -12.43 2.66
C ILE A 46 7.23 -13.48 1.88
N ARG A 47 7.66 -13.09 0.67
CA ARG A 47 8.61 -13.81 -0.19
C ARG A 47 9.66 -12.81 -0.68
N HIS A 48 10.77 -13.32 -1.20
CA HIS A 48 11.84 -12.47 -1.74
C HIS A 48 11.34 -11.47 -2.80
N ASP A 49 10.42 -11.87 -3.67
CA ASP A 49 9.89 -11.02 -4.75
C ASP A 49 8.57 -10.30 -4.41
N LEU A 50 7.89 -10.74 -3.33
CA LEU A 50 6.51 -10.35 -3.05
C LEU A 50 6.28 -10.17 -1.54
N LYS A 51 5.83 -8.99 -1.17
CA LYS A 51 5.46 -8.64 0.20
C LYS A 51 3.98 -8.26 0.22
N LYS A 52 3.18 -9.00 0.98
CA LYS A 52 1.78 -8.69 1.26
C LYS A 52 1.65 -8.35 2.74
N VAL A 53 1.14 -7.17 3.02
CA VAL A 53 0.90 -6.68 4.37
C VAL A 53 -0.48 -6.07 4.46
N TYR A 54 -1.02 -5.99 5.67
CA TYR A 54 -2.23 -5.24 5.98
C TYR A 54 -1.88 -3.95 6.71
N ALA A 55 -2.72 -2.94 6.55
CA ALA A 55 -2.59 -1.67 7.27
C ALA A 55 -3.98 -1.19 7.74
N GLU A 56 -4.01 -0.46 8.85
CA GLU A 56 -5.24 0.15 9.36
C GLU A 56 -5.45 1.52 8.72
N ALA A 57 -6.59 1.71 8.05
CA ALA A 57 -7.00 2.99 7.50
C ALA A 57 -7.94 3.73 8.45
N PHE A 58 -7.81 5.06 8.48
CA PHE A 58 -8.70 5.97 9.22
C PHE A 58 -9.47 6.84 8.24
N LYS A 59 -10.80 6.73 8.27
CA LYS A 59 -11.66 7.42 7.29
C LYS A 59 -11.47 8.94 7.35
N GLY A 60 -11.24 9.55 6.19
CA GLY A 60 -11.00 10.98 6.01
C GLY A 60 -9.52 11.39 6.08
N ASP A 61 -8.64 10.52 6.59
CA ASP A 61 -7.23 10.85 6.71
C ASP A 61 -6.57 10.95 5.34
N HIS A 62 -5.89 12.07 5.13
CA HIS A 62 -5.03 12.26 3.97
C HIS A 62 -3.69 11.60 4.23
N TYR A 63 -3.16 10.95 3.20
CA TYR A 63 -1.94 10.17 3.33
C TYR A 63 -1.03 10.33 2.12
N ARG A 64 0.23 9.94 2.30
CA ARG A 64 1.26 9.88 1.28
C ARG A 64 1.98 8.54 1.34
N ILE A 65 2.36 8.05 0.18
CA ILE A 65 3.15 6.83 0.00
C ILE A 65 4.61 7.28 -0.12
N VAL A 66 5.44 6.86 0.81
CA VAL A 66 6.88 7.15 0.80
C VAL A 66 7.62 5.93 0.29
N VAL A 67 8.41 6.10 -0.76
CA VAL A 67 9.17 5.02 -1.40
C VAL A 67 10.64 5.39 -1.44
N ARG A 68 11.46 4.58 -0.79
CA ARG A 68 12.92 4.71 -0.77
C ARG A 68 13.55 3.63 -1.65
N ASN A 69 14.33 4.05 -2.63
CA ASN A 69 15.16 3.14 -3.40
C ASN A 69 16.37 2.71 -2.56
N LYS A 70 16.59 1.41 -2.38
CA LYS A 70 17.76 0.88 -1.66
C LYS A 70 18.84 0.35 -2.60
N LEU A 71 18.60 0.39 -3.91
CA LEU A 71 19.54 -0.04 -4.93
C LEU A 71 20.50 1.09 -5.31
N ASN A 72 21.66 0.71 -5.82
CA ASN A 72 22.69 1.61 -6.36
C ASN A 72 22.43 2.05 -7.81
N ARG A 73 21.18 1.98 -8.27
CA ARG A 73 20.76 2.32 -9.63
C ARG A 73 19.34 2.87 -9.62
N ARG A 74 18.94 3.55 -10.70
CA ARG A 74 17.58 4.06 -10.85
C ARG A 74 16.56 2.93 -10.86
N VAL A 75 15.41 3.17 -10.25
CA VAL A 75 14.29 2.23 -10.20
C VAL A 75 13.04 2.96 -10.68
N GLY A 76 12.35 2.35 -11.64
CA GLY A 76 11.01 2.73 -12.03
C GLY A 76 10.01 2.04 -11.11
N VAL A 77 9.11 2.80 -10.51
CA VAL A 77 8.05 2.28 -9.64
C VAL A 77 6.70 2.48 -10.31
N VAL A 78 6.01 1.37 -10.55
CA VAL A 78 4.58 1.38 -10.87
C VAL A 78 3.84 1.43 -9.54
N ILE A 79 3.10 2.50 -9.31
CA ILE A 79 2.28 2.67 -8.12
C ILE A 79 0.82 2.68 -8.54
N ALA A 80 0.04 1.76 -7.97
CA ALA A 80 -1.39 1.69 -8.16
C ALA A 80 -2.10 1.75 -6.82
N VAL A 81 -3.19 2.53 -6.77
CA VAL A 81 -4.08 2.61 -5.63
C VAL A 81 -5.46 2.20 -6.12
N ASP A 82 -6.11 1.30 -5.39
CA ASP A 82 -7.44 0.78 -5.74
C ASP A 82 -7.53 0.21 -7.16
N GLY A 83 -6.43 -0.39 -7.61
CA GLY A 83 -6.31 -0.98 -8.95
C GLY A 83 -6.07 0.02 -10.07
N ARG A 84 -5.84 1.31 -9.78
CA ARG A 84 -5.56 2.34 -10.79
C ARG A 84 -4.19 2.94 -10.63
N ASN A 85 -3.49 3.11 -11.75
CA ASN A 85 -2.17 3.73 -11.78
C ASN A 85 -2.29 5.21 -11.35
N ILE A 86 -1.45 5.65 -10.41
CA ILE A 86 -1.57 7.00 -9.84
C ILE A 86 -1.14 8.12 -10.80
N ILE A 87 -0.49 7.78 -11.92
CA ILE A 87 -0.05 8.73 -12.96
C ILE A 87 -1.06 8.80 -14.09
N SER A 88 -1.51 7.66 -14.63
CA SER A 88 -2.42 7.63 -15.77
C SER A 88 -3.90 7.61 -15.38
N GLY A 89 -4.24 7.18 -14.16
CA GLY A 89 -5.61 6.89 -13.74
C GLY A 89 -6.22 5.64 -14.38
N GLU A 90 -5.49 4.97 -15.28
CA GLU A 90 -5.94 3.75 -15.96
C GLU A 90 -5.90 2.54 -15.03
N LYS A 91 -6.67 1.51 -15.36
CA LYS A 91 -6.62 0.22 -14.65
C LYS A 91 -5.22 -0.37 -14.77
N SER A 92 -4.60 -0.65 -13.63
CA SER A 92 -3.24 -1.15 -13.52
C SER A 92 -3.23 -2.68 -13.45
N TRP A 93 -2.35 -3.27 -14.25
CA TRP A 93 -1.98 -4.68 -14.19
C TRP A 93 -0.57 -4.89 -13.64
N LEU A 94 0.01 -3.81 -13.09
CA LEU A 94 1.34 -3.76 -12.51
C LEU A 94 2.43 -4.21 -13.48
N LYS A 95 2.30 -3.86 -14.77
CA LYS A 95 3.27 -4.23 -15.81
C LYS A 95 4.34 -3.17 -15.98
N ASN A 96 5.52 -3.59 -16.45
CA ASN A 96 6.63 -2.69 -16.75
C ASN A 96 6.41 -1.73 -17.95
N THR A 97 5.28 -1.88 -18.65
CA THR A 97 4.88 -0.99 -19.75
C THR A 97 3.97 0.15 -19.29
N GLU A 98 3.56 0.15 -18.01
CA GLU A 98 2.73 1.20 -17.43
C GLU A 98 3.55 2.44 -17.07
N ARG A 99 2.86 3.56 -16.82
CA ARG A 99 3.54 4.78 -16.38
C ARG A 99 4.18 4.58 -14.99
N MET A 100 5.44 5.01 -14.87
CA MET A 100 6.25 4.89 -13.66
C MET A 100 6.73 6.25 -13.18
N TYR A 101 6.94 6.37 -11.88
CA TYR A 101 7.88 7.35 -11.35
C TYR A 101 9.26 6.74 -11.29
N ILE A 102 10.29 7.55 -11.54
CA ILE A 102 11.68 7.11 -11.46
C ILE A 102 12.28 7.66 -10.17
N ILE A 103 12.89 6.77 -9.39
CA ILE A 103 13.59 7.11 -8.16
C ILE A 103 15.07 6.85 -8.38
N ASP A 104 15.89 7.88 -8.15
CA ASP A 104 17.35 7.76 -8.25
C ASP A 104 17.91 6.79 -7.20
N ALA A 105 19.15 6.35 -7.43
CA ALA A 105 19.86 5.47 -6.49
C ALA A 105 19.81 6.06 -5.07
N TYR A 106 19.48 5.22 -4.08
CA TYR A 106 19.41 5.59 -2.66
C TYR A 106 18.45 6.74 -2.29
N SER A 107 17.66 7.23 -3.24
CA SER A 107 16.79 8.38 -3.05
C SER A 107 15.42 7.98 -2.51
N THR A 108 14.71 8.94 -1.94
CA THR A 108 13.35 8.76 -1.39
C THR A 108 12.41 9.76 -2.04
N ASN A 109 11.29 9.27 -2.55
CA ASN A 109 10.24 10.10 -3.12
C ASN A 109 8.92 9.88 -2.39
N GLU A 110 8.07 10.90 -2.37
CA GLU A 110 6.77 10.87 -1.73
C GLU A 110 5.66 11.10 -2.75
N TYR A 111 4.58 10.32 -2.64
CA TYR A 111 3.45 10.37 -3.56
C TYR A 111 2.16 10.55 -2.78
N SER A 112 1.59 11.75 -2.89
CA SER A 112 0.46 12.17 -2.04
C SER A 112 -0.87 12.25 -2.77
N GLY A 113 -0.94 11.93 -4.07
CA GLY A 113 -2.17 12.05 -4.82
C GLY A 113 -2.17 11.49 -6.24
N TRP A 114 -3.36 11.53 -6.84
CA TRP A 114 -3.63 11.23 -8.24
C TRP A 114 -3.06 12.34 -9.12
N ARG A 115 -2.21 12.00 -10.07
CA ARG A 115 -1.65 12.96 -11.02
C ARG A 115 -2.74 13.46 -11.96
N THR A 116 -2.89 14.79 -12.05
CA THR A 116 -3.90 15.44 -12.90
C THR A 116 -3.29 16.34 -13.97
N GLY A 117 -2.05 16.78 -13.74
CA GLY A 117 -1.25 17.54 -14.68
C GLY A 117 0.23 17.36 -14.38
N GLN A 118 1.10 17.94 -15.20
CA GLN A 118 2.55 17.82 -15.02
C GLN A 118 3.03 18.36 -13.66
N ASP A 119 2.31 19.35 -13.14
CA ASP A 119 2.63 20.12 -11.94
C ASP A 119 1.57 20.01 -10.84
N LYS A 120 0.57 19.14 -11.00
CA LYS A 120 -0.60 19.07 -10.13
C LYS A 120 -0.99 17.63 -9.79
N ILE A 121 -1.47 17.45 -8.58
CA ILE A 121 -2.11 16.23 -8.09
C ILE A 121 -3.42 16.55 -7.38
N ASN A 122 -4.27 15.54 -7.22
CA ASN A 122 -5.38 15.56 -6.28
C ASN A 122 -5.10 14.58 -5.14
N ARG A 123 -5.18 15.07 -3.90
CA ARG A 123 -4.69 14.35 -2.72
C ARG A 123 -5.40 13.03 -2.46
N PHE A 124 -4.65 12.04 -2.02
CA PHE A 124 -5.22 10.80 -1.50
C PHE A 124 -5.85 11.04 -0.12
N TYR A 125 -6.99 10.39 0.12
CA TYR A 125 -7.56 10.24 1.45
C TYR A 125 -8.33 8.93 1.53
N PHE A 126 -8.40 8.32 2.72
CA PHE A 126 -9.18 7.10 2.92
C PHE A 126 -10.67 7.40 2.99
N THR A 127 -11.49 6.61 2.30
CA THR A 127 -12.95 6.77 2.22
C THR A 127 -13.64 5.41 2.03
N ASP A 128 -14.96 5.37 2.04
CA ASP A 128 -15.70 4.15 1.73
C ASP A 128 -15.67 3.86 0.23
N VAL A 129 -15.77 2.59 -0.16
CA VAL A 129 -15.72 2.17 -1.58
C VAL A 129 -16.64 2.98 -2.51
N PRO A 130 -17.91 3.26 -2.19
CA PRO A 130 -18.79 4.01 -3.09
C PRO A 130 -18.27 5.43 -3.42
N ASP A 131 -17.52 6.03 -2.49
CA ASP A 131 -16.97 7.38 -2.62
C ASP A 131 -15.52 7.38 -3.16
N SER A 132 -14.96 6.20 -3.45
CA SER A 132 -13.60 6.05 -3.95
C SER A 132 -13.46 6.47 -5.42
N TYR A 133 -12.27 6.97 -5.77
CA TYR A 133 -11.96 7.38 -7.14
C TYR A 133 -12.16 6.23 -8.14
N ALA A 134 -11.73 5.02 -7.78
CA ALA A 134 -11.80 3.87 -8.66
C ALA A 134 -13.25 3.36 -8.87
N ALA A 135 -14.10 3.43 -7.85
CA ALA A 135 -15.51 3.08 -7.96
C ALA A 135 -16.28 4.01 -8.92
N ALA A 136 -15.89 5.29 -9.03
CA ALA A 136 -16.46 6.22 -10.01
C ALA A 136 -16.28 5.75 -11.47
N PHE A 137 -15.31 4.85 -11.72
CA PHE A 137 -15.10 4.21 -13.02
C PHE A 137 -15.59 2.75 -13.08
N GLY A 138 -16.39 2.32 -12.10
CA GLY A 138 -16.94 0.96 -12.03
C GLY A 138 -15.89 -0.13 -11.78
N ASP A 139 -14.69 0.22 -11.30
CA ASP A 139 -13.66 -0.77 -10.95
C ASP A 139 -13.62 -0.95 -9.43
N GLN A 140 -14.12 -2.09 -8.96
CA GLN A 140 -14.06 -2.49 -7.55
C GLN A 140 -13.16 -3.71 -7.33
N SER A 141 -12.41 -4.14 -8.36
CA SER A 141 -11.70 -5.42 -8.34
C SER A 141 -10.48 -5.46 -7.40
N ALA A 142 -9.94 -4.29 -7.04
CA ALA A 142 -8.73 -4.16 -6.21
C ALA A 142 -8.87 -3.06 -5.15
N MET A 143 -10.09 -2.83 -4.64
CA MET A 143 -10.33 -1.82 -3.59
C MET A 143 -9.52 -2.09 -2.33
N GLY A 144 -9.06 -1.02 -1.69
CA GLY A 144 -8.33 -1.12 -0.45
C GLY A 144 -6.88 -1.57 -0.64
N VAL A 145 -6.32 -1.50 -1.86
CA VAL A 145 -4.95 -1.98 -2.12
C VAL A 145 -4.08 -0.86 -2.68
N ILE A 146 -2.95 -0.64 -2.00
CA ILE A 146 -1.81 0.12 -2.52
C ILE A 146 -0.78 -0.90 -3.01
N ALA A 147 -0.46 -0.85 -4.30
CA ALA A 147 0.54 -1.69 -4.93
C ALA A 147 1.72 -0.85 -5.38
N VAL A 148 2.94 -1.26 -5.00
CA VAL A 148 4.20 -0.66 -5.43
C VAL A 148 5.04 -1.77 -6.05
N VAL A 149 5.32 -1.66 -7.35
CA VAL A 149 6.12 -2.65 -8.08
C VAL A 149 7.35 -1.97 -8.66
N ALA A 150 8.52 -2.48 -8.27
CA ALA A 150 9.82 -1.92 -8.61
C ALA A 150 10.45 -2.66 -9.80
N TYR A 151 10.78 -1.89 -10.83
CA TYR A 151 11.52 -2.31 -12.01
C TYR A 151 12.84 -1.54 -12.06
N PRO A 152 13.97 -2.18 -11.73
CA PRO A 152 15.26 -1.54 -11.88
C PRO A 152 15.54 -1.18 -13.33
N GLU A 153 16.36 -0.16 -13.55
CA GLU A 153 16.82 0.15 -14.90
C GLU A 153 17.77 -0.93 -15.43
N ILE A 154 17.63 -1.26 -16.72
CA ILE A 154 18.56 -2.14 -17.42
C ILE A 154 19.96 -1.53 -17.33
N GLN A 155 20.88 -2.22 -16.67
CA GLN A 155 22.29 -1.89 -16.71
C GLN A 155 22.84 -2.32 -18.06
N ARG A 156 22.91 -1.37 -18.99
CA ARG A 156 23.69 -1.57 -20.21
C ARG A 156 25.16 -1.57 -19.81
N TYR A 157 25.83 -2.71 -19.98
CA TYR A 157 27.28 -2.73 -19.94
C TYR A 157 27.78 -1.81 -21.05
N GLU A 158 28.33 -0.64 -20.70
CA GLU A 158 29.14 0.11 -21.65
C GLU A 158 30.49 -0.60 -21.71
N PRO A 159 30.82 -1.34 -22.79
CA PRO A 159 32.19 -1.75 -22.98
C PRO A 159 33.09 -0.51 -22.96
N PRO A 160 34.34 -0.62 -22.49
CA PRO A 160 35.31 0.47 -22.60
C PRO A 160 35.25 1.05 -24.01
N ARG A 161 35.07 2.37 -24.13
CA ARG A 161 34.97 3.03 -25.44
C ARG A 161 36.25 2.78 -26.22
N ASP A 162 36.19 1.87 -27.17
CA ASP A 162 37.16 1.75 -28.24
C ASP A 162 36.85 2.84 -29.27
N TYR A 163 37.78 3.79 -29.46
CA TYR A 163 37.57 4.97 -30.31
C TYR A 163 37.74 4.66 -31.81
N SER A 164 37.72 3.40 -32.22
CA SER A 164 37.87 2.98 -33.61
C SER A 164 36.56 2.45 -34.21
N CYS A 165 35.66 3.34 -34.64
CA CYS A 165 34.84 3.22 -35.86
C CYS A 165 33.72 4.28 -35.91
N LEU A 166 34.07 5.48 -36.37
CA LEU A 166 33.10 6.36 -37.04
C LEU A 166 32.90 5.83 -38.46
N ASN A 167 31.76 5.18 -38.76
CA ASN A 167 30.94 5.42 -39.97
C ASN A 167 29.95 4.28 -40.29
N GLN A 168 28.85 4.72 -40.92
CA GLN A 168 27.76 3.96 -41.58
C GLN A 168 26.61 3.54 -40.65
N GLY A 169 25.34 3.75 -40.96
CA GLY A 169 24.67 4.28 -42.15
C GLY A 169 23.15 4.15 -41.92
N MET A 170 22.36 5.05 -42.51
CA MET A 170 20.89 5.08 -42.35
C MET A 170 20.19 3.89 -43.03
N SER A 171 19.08 3.41 -42.45
CA SER A 171 17.95 2.86 -43.23
C SER A 171 16.62 2.99 -42.45
N ARG A 172 15.53 3.03 -43.22
CA ARG A 172 14.19 3.56 -42.93
C ARG A 172 13.12 2.45 -42.98
N LYS A 173 11.94 2.76 -42.40
CA LYS A 173 10.57 2.18 -42.57
C LYS A 173 10.16 1.17 -41.49
N GLU A 174 8.89 0.99 -41.09
CA GLU A 174 7.60 1.71 -41.20
C GLU A 174 6.66 1.11 -40.13
N GLN A 175 5.53 1.79 -39.90
CA GLN A 175 4.41 1.49 -38.98
C GLN A 175 3.93 0.05 -38.83
N SER A 176 3.38 -0.25 -37.64
CA SER A 176 2.06 -0.89 -37.52
C SER A 176 1.35 -0.50 -36.21
N ARG A 177 0.04 -0.25 -36.33
CA ARG A 177 -0.93 -0.18 -35.23
C ARG A 177 -1.38 -1.60 -34.92
N ASP A 178 -1.78 -1.88 -33.68
CA ASP A 178 -2.97 -2.70 -33.44
C ASP A 178 -3.60 -2.44 -32.06
N LYS A 179 -4.93 -2.44 -32.07
CA LYS A 179 -5.84 -2.43 -30.90
C LYS A 179 -5.96 -3.85 -30.36
N ALA A 180 -6.12 -4.02 -29.05
CA ALA A 180 -6.82 -5.19 -28.51
C ALA A 180 -7.48 -4.88 -27.16
N ALA A 181 -8.69 -5.42 -27.02
CA ALA A 181 -9.66 -5.19 -25.97
C ALA A 181 -9.36 -5.95 -24.67
N ALA A 182 -9.95 -5.45 -23.58
CA ALA A 182 -9.93 -6.03 -22.25
C ALA A 182 -10.99 -7.13 -22.06
N PRO A 183 -10.74 -8.16 -21.23
CA PRO A 183 -11.80 -8.98 -20.66
C PRO A 183 -12.30 -8.36 -19.35
N SER A 184 -13.63 -8.28 -19.22
CA SER A 184 -14.34 -8.00 -17.97
C SER A 184 -14.56 -9.29 -17.19
N VAL A 185 -14.23 -9.28 -15.90
CA VAL A 185 -14.63 -10.34 -14.96
C VAL A 185 -15.41 -9.67 -13.84
N GLN A 186 -16.64 -10.11 -13.64
CA GLN A 186 -17.54 -9.66 -12.58
C GLN A 186 -17.11 -10.25 -11.25
N GLY A 187 -16.74 -9.37 -10.31
CA GLY A 187 -16.56 -9.67 -8.90
C GLY A 187 -17.83 -9.27 -8.14
N ARG A 188 -18.38 -10.23 -7.39
CA ARG A 188 -19.62 -10.15 -6.62
C ARG A 188 -19.52 -9.15 -5.48
N ALA A 189 -20.64 -8.48 -5.21
CA ALA A 189 -20.80 -7.46 -4.18
C ALA A 189 -20.65 -8.02 -2.76
N GLU A 190 -19.54 -7.68 -2.10
CA GLU A 190 -19.43 -7.58 -0.63
C GLU A 190 -18.64 -6.32 -0.22
N ALA A 191 -18.54 -5.32 -1.10
CA ALA A 191 -17.64 -4.17 -0.94
C ALA A 191 -18.30 -2.91 -0.33
N LEU A 192 -19.47 -3.02 0.29
CA LEU A 192 -20.13 -1.86 0.92
C LEU A 192 -19.51 -1.48 2.28
N GLU A 193 -18.72 -2.35 2.91
CA GLU A 193 -18.05 -2.09 4.20
C GLU A 193 -16.50 -2.03 4.11
N SER A 194 -15.90 -2.01 2.91
CA SER A 194 -14.44 -2.00 2.74
C SER A 194 -13.90 -0.56 2.58
N ALA A 195 -12.61 -0.37 2.84
CA ALA A 195 -11.93 0.90 2.64
C ALA A 195 -11.49 1.10 1.18
N GLY A 196 -11.54 2.36 0.72
CA GLY A 196 -11.07 2.84 -0.57
C GLY A 196 -10.34 4.19 -0.45
N THR A 197 -9.89 4.74 -1.57
CA THR A 197 -9.17 6.00 -1.67
C THR A 197 -9.92 6.99 -2.55
N GLY A 198 -10.18 8.17 -2.02
CA GLY A 198 -10.89 9.23 -2.71
C GLY A 198 -9.99 10.15 -3.54
N TYR A 199 -10.63 11.09 -4.24
CA TYR A 199 -9.99 12.09 -5.08
C TYR A 199 -10.11 13.47 -4.43
N GLY A 200 -9.11 13.83 -3.62
CA GLY A 200 -9.14 15.00 -2.73
C GLY A 200 -8.84 16.33 -3.41
N ARG A 201 -8.46 17.32 -2.59
CA ARG A 201 -8.10 18.67 -3.04
C ARG A 201 -6.88 18.67 -3.97
N GLU A 202 -6.82 19.66 -4.86
CA GLU A 202 -5.66 19.89 -5.72
C GLU A 202 -4.44 20.38 -4.91
N GLU A 203 -3.24 19.90 -5.25
CA GLU A 203 -1.97 20.31 -4.65
C GLU A 203 -0.88 20.40 -5.73
N TYR A 204 -0.02 21.42 -5.61
CA TYR A 204 1.11 21.60 -6.52
C TYR A 204 2.17 20.53 -6.27
N SER A 205 2.58 19.84 -7.33
CA SER A 205 3.57 18.78 -7.32
C SER A 205 4.25 18.73 -8.70
N PRO A 206 5.42 19.37 -8.90
CA PRO A 206 6.09 19.37 -10.19
C PRO A 206 6.68 17.99 -10.52
N SER A 207 6.63 17.63 -11.79
CA SER A 207 7.31 16.45 -12.33
C SER A 207 7.91 16.77 -13.69
N TYR A 208 8.84 15.95 -14.17
CA TYR A 208 9.37 16.03 -15.53
C TYR A 208 9.53 14.62 -16.09
N ARG A 209 9.54 14.51 -17.43
CA ARG A 209 9.71 13.22 -18.09
C ARG A 209 11.19 12.91 -18.25
N VAL A 210 11.54 11.65 -18.02
CA VAL A 210 12.89 11.12 -18.21
C VAL A 210 12.84 9.88 -19.09
N GLN A 211 13.93 9.62 -19.80
CA GLN A 211 14.12 8.33 -20.49
C GLN A 211 14.55 7.29 -19.46
N PHE A 212 13.92 6.12 -19.52
CA PHE A 212 14.11 5.03 -18.58
C PHE A 212 13.75 3.71 -19.26
N ASP A 213 14.66 2.73 -19.17
CA ASP A 213 14.45 1.38 -19.71
C ASP A 213 14.28 0.38 -18.56
N PRO A 214 13.04 0.01 -18.18
CA PRO A 214 12.80 -0.94 -17.11
C PRO A 214 13.24 -2.35 -17.49
N GLU A 215 13.76 -3.10 -16.52
CA GLU A 215 13.90 -4.55 -16.65
C GLU A 215 12.53 -5.23 -16.90
N ASN A 216 12.56 -6.40 -17.55
CA ASN A 216 11.34 -7.16 -17.87
C ASN A 216 10.65 -7.79 -16.65
N ARG A 217 11.39 -7.98 -15.56
CA ARG A 217 10.87 -8.58 -14.32
C ARG A 217 10.98 -7.56 -13.20
N ALA A 218 9.94 -7.50 -12.38
CA ALA A 218 9.99 -6.73 -11.16
C ALA A 218 11.01 -7.37 -10.21
N VAL A 219 11.86 -6.55 -9.59
CA VAL A 219 12.75 -7.02 -8.51
C VAL A 219 11.93 -7.28 -7.24
N GLU A 220 10.88 -6.48 -7.04
CA GLU A 220 10.08 -6.51 -5.83
C GLU A 220 8.67 -5.96 -6.07
N SER A 221 7.68 -6.64 -5.50
CA SER A 221 6.27 -6.23 -5.46
C SER A 221 5.81 -6.13 -4.02
N ILE A 222 5.31 -4.96 -3.63
CA ILE A 222 4.77 -4.69 -2.30
C ILE A 222 3.28 -4.37 -2.45
N LEU A 223 2.44 -5.16 -1.79
CA LEU A 223 1.00 -5.02 -1.78
C LEU A 223 0.53 -4.75 -0.35
N ILE A 224 -0.03 -3.58 -0.12
CA ILE A 224 -0.52 -3.10 1.16
C ILE A 224 -2.05 -3.09 1.08
N LYS A 225 -2.71 -4.03 1.75
CA LYS A 225 -4.16 -4.08 1.86
C LYS A 225 -4.57 -3.24 3.07
N TYR A 226 -5.15 -2.07 2.84
CA TYR A 226 -5.66 -1.22 3.90
C TYR A 226 -7.15 -1.49 4.13
N GLU A 227 -7.54 -1.55 5.41
CA GLU A 227 -8.90 -1.83 5.83
C GLU A 227 -9.24 -1.06 7.11
N TRP A 228 -10.54 -0.93 7.40
CA TRP A 228 -11.00 -0.35 8.66
C TRP A 228 -10.60 -1.21 9.86
N HIS A 229 -10.37 -0.56 11.01
CA HIS A 229 -10.08 -1.22 12.28
C HIS A 229 -10.99 -2.44 12.54
N LYS A 230 -12.31 -2.23 12.46
CA LYS A 230 -13.33 -3.27 12.69
C LYS A 230 -13.18 -4.45 11.75
N THR A 231 -12.78 -4.22 10.50
CA THR A 231 -12.56 -5.27 9.50
C THR A 231 -11.28 -6.04 9.81
N LEU A 232 -10.19 -5.36 10.18
CA LEU A 232 -8.95 -6.00 10.64
C LEU A 232 -9.16 -6.85 11.90
N CYS A 233 -9.98 -6.38 12.85
CA CYS A 233 -10.41 -7.16 14.02
C CYS A 233 -11.12 -8.45 13.59
N ARG A 234 -12.10 -8.32 12.68
CA ARG A 234 -12.92 -9.45 12.18
C ARG A 234 -12.07 -10.49 11.46
N MET A 235 -11.01 -10.05 10.80
CA MET A 235 -10.03 -10.90 10.12
C MET A 235 -8.95 -11.46 11.07
N ASN A 236 -8.97 -11.13 12.37
CA ASN A 236 -7.96 -11.49 13.37
C ASN A 236 -6.52 -11.07 12.99
N ILE A 237 -6.38 -9.97 12.25
CA ILE A 237 -5.07 -9.43 11.85
C ILE A 237 -4.46 -8.61 12.98
N ILE A 238 -5.32 -7.84 13.65
CA ILE A 238 -4.96 -7.08 14.85
C ILE A 238 -5.66 -7.70 16.05
N ASN A 239 -4.98 -7.69 17.19
CA ASN A 239 -5.59 -8.08 18.45
C ASN A 239 -6.47 -6.93 18.92
N CYS A 240 -7.70 -6.91 18.44
CA CYS A 240 -8.77 -6.22 19.12
C CYS A 240 -9.06 -7.10 20.31
N ALA A 241 -8.28 -6.91 21.39
CA ALA A 241 -8.68 -7.41 22.69
C ALA A 241 -10.16 -7.08 22.74
N LYS A 242 -11.02 -8.11 22.89
CA LYS A 242 -12.39 -7.85 23.35
C LYS A 242 -12.14 -6.87 24.46
N THR A 243 -12.57 -5.62 24.30
CA THR A 243 -12.67 -4.72 25.44
C THR A 243 -13.24 -5.65 26.47
N PHE A 244 -12.46 -5.98 27.50
CA PHE A 244 -13.07 -6.70 28.59
C PHE A 244 -14.20 -5.74 28.90
N GLU A 245 -15.43 -6.15 28.58
CA GLU A 245 -16.58 -5.68 29.28
C GLU A 245 -16.35 -6.17 30.72
N HIS A 246 -15.33 -5.64 31.40
CA HIS A 246 -15.65 -4.81 32.52
C HIS A 246 -16.54 -3.67 32.00
N SER A 247 -17.80 -4.04 31.69
CA SER A 247 -18.88 -3.58 32.52
C SER A 247 -18.33 -3.59 33.94
N CYS A 248 -17.71 -2.48 34.36
CA CYS A 248 -17.62 -2.18 35.77
C CYS A 248 -19.08 -2.18 36.19
N ASN A 249 -19.49 -3.31 36.76
CA ASN A 249 -20.82 -3.52 37.29
C ASN A 249 -21.12 -2.27 38.11
N ARG A 250 -22.28 -1.62 37.90
CA ARG A 250 -22.68 -0.40 38.64
C ARG A 250 -22.49 -0.52 40.16
N ILE A 251 -22.46 -1.75 40.65
CA ILE A 251 -22.37 -2.17 42.04
C ILE A 251 -20.93 -2.19 42.60
N TRP A 252 -19.89 -2.39 41.78
CA TRP A 252 -18.55 -2.75 42.27
C TRP A 252 -17.52 -1.61 42.29
N GLY A 253 -17.84 -0.43 41.78
CA GLY A 253 -16.89 0.69 41.62
C GLY A 253 -17.22 1.96 42.40
N ASN A 254 -18.02 1.88 43.47
CA ASN A 254 -18.42 3.06 44.24
C ASN A 254 -18.24 2.79 45.74
N ASP A 255 -17.22 3.39 46.32
CA ASP A 255 -16.88 3.42 47.75
C ASP A 255 -17.63 4.53 48.52
N GLY A 256 -18.67 5.10 47.89
CA GLY A 256 -19.57 6.09 48.49
C GLY A 256 -20.62 5.48 49.42
N TYR A 257 -20.95 6.20 50.50
CA TYR A 257 -22.08 5.88 51.38
C TYR A 257 -23.43 6.06 50.67
N ALA A 258 -24.45 5.33 51.12
CA ALA A 258 -25.80 5.42 50.56
C ALA A 258 -26.41 6.82 50.74
N PRO A 259 -26.94 7.46 49.68
CA PRO A 259 -27.66 8.73 49.82
C PRO A 259 -29.02 8.49 50.50
N PRO A 260 -29.55 9.47 51.26
CA PRO A 260 -30.88 9.36 51.87
C PRO A 260 -31.98 9.29 50.80
N PRO A 261 -33.08 8.56 51.06
CA PRO A 261 -34.18 8.44 50.10
C PRO A 261 -34.81 9.81 49.86
N PRO A 262 -35.26 10.10 48.62
CA PRO A 262 -35.92 11.37 48.33
C PRO A 262 -37.18 11.51 49.18
N CYS A 263 -37.30 12.65 49.88
CA CYS A 263 -38.49 12.95 50.66
C CYS A 263 -39.72 12.94 49.74
N ARG A 264 -40.68 12.07 50.04
CA ARG A 264 -42.01 12.16 49.44
C ARG A 264 -42.68 13.43 49.97
N ARG A 265 -43.24 14.23 49.07
CA ARG A 265 -44.15 15.33 49.42
C ARG A 265 -45.39 14.79 50.10
#